data_AF-A0A354EQW0-F1
#
_entry.id   AF-A0A354EQW0-F1
#
_cell.length_a   1.000
_cell.length_b   1.000
_cell.length_c   1.000
_cell.angle_alpha   90.00
_cell.angle_beta   90.00
_cell.angle_gamma   90.00
#
_symmetry.space_group_name_H-M   'P 1'
#
loop_
_entity.id
_entity.type
_entity.pdbx_description
1 polymer ?
#
loop_
_entity_poly.entity_id
_entity_poly.type
_entity_poly.pdbx_seq_one_letter_code
_entity_poly.pdbx_strand_id
1 'polypeptide(L)'
;MRAKTRIDPDWVETDPHARIKRDHGAILIERLNKLQAAGYRIDLQRSIDAGDIPLFHPNKKMPRLAIWDDGLVNDMYPSDFRDRDHARTIFEPEDFQGFNQFVARVPAPNWIEKIRISTVEEAFYVILAWSLFLGFIFAFSNIGERVWDWLRQ
;
A
#
# COMPACT_ATOMS: atom_id res chain seq x y z
N MET A 1 -26.16 -16.75 -45.48
CA MET A 1 -26.81 -16.85 -44.16
C MET A 1 -25.73 -16.69 -43.09
N ARG A 2 -25.67 -15.55 -42.39
CA ARG A 2 -24.68 -15.30 -41.31
C ARG A 2 -25.23 -15.84 -40.00
N ALA A 3 -24.61 -16.88 -39.45
CA ALA A 3 -24.88 -17.34 -38.10
C ALA A 3 -24.44 -16.22 -37.13
N LYS A 4 -25.42 -15.63 -36.43
CA LYS A 4 -25.15 -14.83 -35.24
C LYS A 4 -24.78 -15.80 -34.14
N THR A 5 -23.50 -15.87 -33.80
CA THR A 5 -23.04 -16.52 -32.57
C THR A 5 -23.65 -15.74 -31.41
N ARG A 6 -24.68 -16.32 -30.77
CA ARG A 6 -25.22 -15.84 -29.51
C ARG A 6 -24.15 -16.16 -28.47
N ILE A 7 -23.49 -15.13 -27.95
CA ILE A 7 -22.59 -15.27 -26.82
C ILE A 7 -23.52 -15.39 -25.61
N ASP A 8 -23.68 -16.60 -25.09
CA ASP A 8 -24.39 -16.83 -23.83
C ASP A 8 -23.57 -16.16 -22.71
N PRO A 9 -24.19 -15.30 -21.88
CA PRO A 9 -23.49 -14.52 -20.85
C PRO A 9 -22.97 -15.35 -19.67
N ASP A 10 -23.30 -16.63 -19.63
CA ASP A 10 -23.06 -17.52 -18.48
C ASP A 10 -21.59 -17.98 -18.40
N TRP A 11 -20.78 -17.77 -19.44
CA TRP A 11 -19.37 -18.18 -19.49
C TRP A 11 -18.42 -17.24 -18.72
N VAL A 12 -18.92 -16.16 -18.13
CA VAL A 12 -18.13 -15.24 -17.29
C VAL A 12 -18.01 -15.76 -15.84
N GLU A 13 -18.80 -16.76 -15.43
CA GLU A 13 -18.79 -17.25 -14.03
C GLU A 13 -17.70 -18.29 -13.71
N THR A 14 -17.01 -18.84 -14.70
CA THR A 14 -16.06 -19.95 -14.48
C THR A 14 -14.59 -19.57 -14.57
N ASP A 15 -14.24 -18.32 -14.84
CA ASP A 15 -12.86 -17.87 -14.73
C ASP A 15 -12.60 -17.39 -13.29
N PRO A 16 -11.81 -18.11 -12.46
CA PRO A 16 -11.45 -17.66 -11.13
C PRO A 16 -10.69 -16.31 -11.15
N HIS A 17 -10.11 -15.93 -12.29
CA HIS A 17 -9.46 -14.63 -12.49
C HIS A 17 -10.45 -13.50 -12.87
N ALA A 18 -11.71 -13.80 -13.21
CA ALA A 18 -12.72 -12.81 -13.58
C ALA A 18 -13.60 -12.36 -12.41
N ARG A 19 -13.36 -12.83 -11.19
CA ARG A 19 -14.04 -12.34 -9.98
C ARG A 19 -13.47 -10.98 -9.56
N ILE A 20 -13.55 -9.97 -10.39
CA ILE A 20 -13.48 -8.59 -9.91
C ILE A 20 -14.92 -8.26 -9.47
N LYS A 21 -15.30 -8.60 -8.22
CA LYS A 21 -16.60 -8.13 -7.70
C LYS A 21 -16.51 -6.61 -7.62
N ARG A 22 -17.62 -5.93 -7.92
CA ARG A 22 -17.69 -4.46 -8.04
C ARG A 22 -17.11 -3.68 -6.84
N ASP A 23 -17.02 -4.30 -5.67
CA ASP A 23 -16.57 -3.67 -4.43
C ASP A 23 -15.12 -3.99 -4.04
N HIS A 24 -14.38 -4.77 -4.85
CA HIS A 24 -13.01 -5.21 -4.53
C HIS A 24 -12.04 -4.05 -4.27
N GLY A 25 -12.08 -3.02 -5.11
CA GLY A 25 -11.24 -1.84 -4.92
C GLY A 25 -11.52 -1.12 -3.60
N ALA A 26 -12.77 -1.07 -3.15
CA ALA A 26 -13.15 -0.44 -1.89
C ALA A 26 -12.64 -1.25 -0.69
N ILE A 27 -12.80 -2.57 -0.72
CA ILE A 27 -12.32 -3.49 0.33
C ILE A 27 -10.79 -3.47 0.42
N LEU A 28 -10.11 -3.50 -0.73
CA LEU A 28 -8.65 -3.37 -0.83
C LEU A 28 -8.17 -2.09 -0.15
N ILE A 29 -8.74 -0.93 -0.53
CA ILE A 29 -8.35 0.37 0.02
C ILE A 29 -8.64 0.42 1.52
N GLU A 30 -9.81 -0.07 1.97
CA GLU A 30 -10.17 -0.09 3.39
C GLU A 30 -9.18 -0.92 4.22
N ARG A 31 -8.86 -2.13 3.76
CA ARG A 31 -7.94 -3.03 4.46
C ARG A 31 -6.52 -2.49 4.46
N LEU A 32 -6.06 -1.95 3.33
CA LEU A 32 -4.76 -1.31 3.24
C LEU A 32 -4.63 -0.15 4.23
N ASN A 33 -5.64 0.73 4.30
CA ASN A 33 -5.67 1.86 5.23
C ASN A 33 -5.61 1.39 6.69
N LYS A 34 -6.38 0.35 7.04
CA LYS A 34 -6.38 -0.22 8.40
C LYS A 34 -5.04 -0.86 8.77
N LEU A 35 -4.42 -1.60 7.85
CA LEU A 35 -3.10 -2.18 8.05
C LEU A 35 -2.02 -1.11 8.19
N GLN A 36 -2.04 -0.07 7.36
CA GLN A 36 -1.13 1.07 7.46
C GLN A 36 -1.29 1.82 8.78
N ALA A 37 -2.52 2.07 9.23
CA ALA A 37 -2.80 2.67 10.53
C ALA A 37 -2.27 1.80 11.69
N ALA A 38 -2.31 0.47 11.54
CA ALA A 38 -1.75 -0.48 12.47
C ALA A 38 -0.21 -0.61 12.40
N GLY A 39 0.45 0.06 11.44
CA GLY A 39 1.91 0.10 11.33
C GLY A 39 2.52 -0.77 10.24
N TYR A 40 1.71 -1.48 9.45
CA TYR A 40 2.20 -2.19 8.28
C TYR A 40 2.62 -1.22 7.17
N ARG A 41 3.62 -1.63 6.40
CA ARG A 41 4.21 -0.84 5.30
C ARG A 41 4.38 -1.69 4.07
N ILE A 42 4.28 -1.07 2.90
CA ILE A 42 4.49 -1.74 1.62
C ILE A 42 5.98 -2.08 1.47
N ASP A 43 6.26 -3.34 1.17
CA ASP A 43 7.62 -3.82 0.91
C ASP A 43 7.99 -3.58 -0.56
N LEU A 44 8.50 -2.38 -0.85
CA LEU A 44 8.90 -2.00 -2.21
C LEU A 44 10.12 -2.78 -2.74
N GLN A 45 10.84 -3.50 -1.88
CA GLN A 45 11.98 -4.31 -2.29
C GLN A 45 11.56 -5.68 -2.82
N ARG A 46 10.34 -6.12 -2.52
CA ARG A 46 9.76 -7.34 -3.09
C ARG A 46 9.05 -6.98 -4.40
N SER A 47 9.25 -7.85 -5.40
CA SER A 47 8.49 -7.76 -6.65
C SER A 47 7.00 -7.75 -6.30
N ILE A 48 6.30 -6.76 -6.83
CA ILE A 48 4.85 -6.80 -6.93
C ILE A 48 4.59 -7.80 -8.05
N ASP A 49 4.53 -9.08 -7.70
CA ASP A 49 4.11 -10.10 -8.65
C ASP A 49 2.61 -9.92 -8.94
N ALA A 50 2.12 -10.55 -10.00
CA ALA A 50 0.85 -10.23 -10.64
C ALA A 50 -0.39 -10.37 -9.73
N GLY A 51 -0.65 -9.34 -8.91
CA GLY A 51 -1.88 -9.17 -8.14
C GLY A 51 -1.73 -8.98 -6.63
N ASP A 52 -0.53 -9.00 -6.04
CA ASP A 52 -0.35 -8.83 -4.59
C ASP A 52 0.55 -7.65 -4.19
N ILE A 53 0.16 -6.98 -3.11
CA ILE A 53 0.92 -5.89 -2.48
C ILE A 53 1.57 -6.48 -1.21
N PRO A 54 2.89 -6.72 -1.23
CA PRO A 54 3.58 -7.25 -0.06
C PRO A 54 3.68 -6.19 1.03
N LEU A 55 3.42 -6.59 2.27
CA LEU A 55 3.38 -5.76 3.46
C LEU A 55 4.28 -6.34 4.56
N PHE A 56 5.07 -5.49 5.20
CA PHE A 56 5.86 -5.85 6.37
C PHE A 56 5.50 -4.96 7.56
N HIS A 57 5.70 -5.50 8.76
CA HIS A 57 5.55 -4.73 9.99
C HIS A 57 6.93 -4.48 10.62
N PRO A 58 7.19 -3.28 11.19
CA PRO A 58 8.47 -2.97 11.85
C PRO A 58 8.82 -3.91 13.00
N ASN A 59 7.81 -4.26 13.80
CA ASN A 59 7.93 -5.29 14.83
C ASN A 59 8.05 -6.66 14.16
N LYS A 60 9.24 -7.27 14.24
CA LYS A 60 9.57 -8.58 13.65
C LYS A 60 8.75 -9.76 14.21
N LYS A 61 7.99 -9.56 15.30
CA LYS A 61 7.07 -10.58 15.83
C LYS A 61 5.75 -10.64 15.06
N MET A 62 5.42 -9.62 14.28
CA MET A 62 4.21 -9.58 13.47
C MET A 62 4.45 -10.27 12.12
N PRO A 63 3.44 -10.98 11.59
CA PRO A 63 3.59 -11.68 10.33
C PRO A 63 3.77 -10.69 9.18
N ARG A 64 4.55 -11.08 8.17
CA ARG A 64 4.52 -10.40 6.86
C ARG A 64 3.23 -10.79 6.15
N LEU A 65 2.58 -9.82 5.53
CA LEU A 65 1.30 -10.00 4.87
C LEU A 65 1.42 -9.68 3.38
N ALA A 66 0.50 -10.21 2.58
CA ALA A 66 0.27 -9.78 1.21
C ALA A 66 -1.22 -9.47 1.09
N ILE A 67 -1.56 -8.32 0.51
CA ILE A 67 -2.94 -7.98 0.15
C ILE A 67 -3.13 -8.11 -1.35
N TRP A 68 -4.13 -8.87 -1.77
CA TRP A 68 -4.40 -9.18 -3.17
C TRP A 68 -5.37 -8.16 -3.77
N ASP A 69 -5.53 -8.17 -5.09
CA ASP A 69 -6.39 -7.26 -5.86
C ASP A 69 -7.88 -7.32 -5.49
N ASP A 70 -8.34 -8.43 -4.93
CA ASP A 70 -9.68 -8.64 -4.39
C ASP A 70 -9.84 -8.19 -2.91
N GLY A 71 -8.76 -7.77 -2.27
CA GLY A 71 -8.71 -7.41 -0.86
C GLY A 71 -8.45 -8.59 0.09
N LEU A 72 -8.16 -9.79 -0.41
CA LEU A 72 -7.72 -10.92 0.40
C LEU A 72 -6.40 -10.58 1.08
N VAL A 73 -6.29 -10.86 2.38
CA VAL A 73 -5.06 -10.66 3.16
C VAL A 73 -4.53 -12.02 3.59
N ASN A 74 -3.29 -12.31 3.25
CA ASN A 74 -2.64 -13.59 3.57
C ASN A 74 -1.26 -13.37 4.20
N ASP A 75 -0.79 -14.29 5.04
CA ASP A 75 0.59 -14.27 5.53
C ASP A 75 1.57 -14.80 4.48
N MET A 76 2.66 -14.06 4.23
CA MET A 76 3.69 -14.41 3.23
C MET A 76 4.69 -15.47 3.69
N TYR A 77 4.43 -16.19 4.78
CA TYR A 77 5.34 -17.25 5.23
C TYR A 77 5.23 -18.49 4.32
N PRO A 78 6.36 -19.05 3.83
CA PRO A 78 6.35 -20.35 3.19
C PRO A 78 5.73 -21.37 4.14
N SER A 79 4.88 -22.24 3.61
CA SER A 79 4.24 -23.35 4.34
C SER A 79 5.20 -24.21 5.16
N ASP A 80 6.48 -24.19 4.80
CA ASP A 80 7.47 -25.18 5.21
C ASP A 80 8.19 -24.79 6.51
N PHE A 81 8.02 -23.55 6.99
CA PHE A 81 8.53 -23.06 8.29
C PHE A 81 7.45 -23.04 9.39
N ARG A 82 6.27 -23.61 9.11
CA ARG A 82 5.14 -23.58 10.03
C ARG A 82 5.23 -24.74 11.02
N ASP A 83 5.72 -24.45 12.22
CA ASP A 83 5.47 -25.30 13.37
C ASP A 83 3.95 -25.44 13.58
N ARG A 84 3.55 -26.69 13.90
CA ARG A 84 2.22 -27.32 13.78
C ARG A 84 0.99 -26.60 14.35
N ASP A 85 1.16 -25.43 14.97
CA ASP A 85 0.12 -24.71 15.72
C ASP A 85 -0.19 -23.28 15.22
N HIS A 86 0.51 -22.77 14.20
CA HIS A 86 0.29 -21.39 13.73
C HIS A 86 -0.76 -21.37 12.61
N ALA A 87 -2.01 -21.06 12.98
CA ALA A 87 -3.11 -20.85 12.05
C ALA A 87 -2.73 -19.81 10.99
N ARG A 88 -2.96 -20.13 9.71
CA ARG A 88 -2.78 -19.18 8.60
C ARG A 88 -3.56 -17.90 8.89
N THR A 89 -2.94 -16.75 8.66
CA THR A 89 -3.65 -15.47 8.73
C THR A 89 -4.21 -15.19 7.34
N ILE A 90 -5.26 -15.93 6.97
CA ILE A 90 -6.01 -15.69 5.73
C ILE A 90 -7.31 -15.00 6.11
N PHE A 91 -7.50 -13.80 5.60
CA PHE A 91 -8.75 -13.07 5.67
C PHE A 91 -9.30 -12.91 4.26
N GLU A 92 -10.26 -13.74 3.91
CA GLU A 92 -11.06 -13.58 2.69
C GLU A 92 -11.69 -12.18 2.65
N PRO A 93 -11.96 -11.58 1.47
CA PRO A 93 -12.54 -10.24 1.35
C PRO A 93 -13.81 -10.04 2.21
N GLU A 94 -14.62 -11.08 2.37
CA GLU A 94 -15.86 -11.07 3.15
C GLU A 94 -15.65 -11.17 4.67
N ASP A 95 -14.47 -11.60 5.13
CA ASP A 95 -14.17 -11.74 6.57
C ASP A 95 -13.74 -10.41 7.21
N PHE A 96 -14.68 -9.47 7.30
CA PHE A 96 -14.44 -8.18 7.94
C PHE A 96 -14.20 -8.32 9.46
N GLN A 97 -14.87 -9.26 10.12
CA GLN A 97 -14.80 -9.39 11.57
C GLN A 97 -13.46 -9.99 12.01
N GLY A 98 -13.01 -11.08 11.36
CA GLY A 98 -11.71 -11.68 11.63
C GLY A 98 -10.56 -10.71 11.35
N PHE A 99 -10.63 -10.01 10.22
CA PHE A 99 -9.66 -8.97 9.88
C PHE A 99 -9.60 -7.85 10.92
N ASN A 100 -10.74 -7.28 11.33
CA ASN A 100 -10.75 -6.20 12.33
C ASN A 100 -10.23 -6.67 13.70
N GLN A 101 -10.53 -7.91 14.11
CA GLN A 101 -9.99 -8.49 15.34
C GLN A 101 -8.48 -8.68 15.27
N PHE A 102 -7.96 -9.09 14.11
CA PHE A 102 -6.52 -9.18 13.88
C PHE A 102 -5.86 -7.81 14.00
N VAL A 103 -6.35 -6.81 13.26
CA VAL A 103 -5.82 -5.43 13.28
C VAL A 103 -5.81 -4.86 14.70
N ALA A 104 -6.86 -5.11 15.50
CA ALA A 104 -6.94 -4.66 16.89
C ALA A 104 -5.89 -5.31 17.82
N ARG A 105 -5.35 -6.48 17.46
CA ARG A 105 -4.29 -7.18 18.21
C ARG A 105 -2.88 -6.78 17.78
N VAL A 106 -2.75 -6.09 16.64
CA VAL A 106 -1.45 -5.60 16.17
C VAL A 106 -0.98 -4.50 17.13
N PRO A 107 0.20 -4.64 17.75
CA PRO A 107 0.72 -3.63 18.66
C PRO A 107 1.00 -2.36 17.86
N ALA A 108 0.42 -1.24 18.30
CA ALA A 108 0.64 0.04 17.64
C ALA A 108 2.14 0.36 17.58
N PRO A 109 2.66 0.78 16.43
CA PRO A 109 4.07 1.12 16.30
C PRO A 109 4.39 2.31 17.21
N ASN A 110 5.49 2.19 17.95
CA ASN A 110 5.97 3.27 18.81
C ASN A 110 6.36 4.47 17.93
N TRP A 111 6.29 5.69 18.48
CA TRP A 111 6.60 6.92 17.74
C TRP A 111 7.99 6.89 17.06
N ILE A 112 8.97 6.23 17.68
CA ILE A 112 10.31 6.00 17.12
C ILE A 112 10.24 5.09 15.89
N GLU A 113 9.44 4.02 15.92
CA GLU A 113 9.27 3.10 14.78
C GLU A 113 8.50 3.75 13.63
N LYS A 114 7.64 4.73 13.94
CA LYS A 114 7.01 5.56 12.89
C LYS A 114 8.05 6.42 12.16
N ILE A 115 9.05 6.95 12.87
CA ILE A 115 10.09 7.86 12.33
C ILE A 115 11.28 7.12 11.73
N ARG A 116 11.74 6.00 12.31
CA ARG A 116 12.93 5.24 11.88
C ARG A 116 12.80 4.60 10.48
N ILE A 117 11.68 4.83 9.81
CA ILE A 117 11.27 4.17 8.57
C ILE A 117 10.69 5.20 7.59
N SER A 118 11.09 6.47 7.68
CA SER A 118 11.43 7.13 6.42
C SER A 118 12.79 6.56 6.06
N THR A 119 12.92 5.83 4.96
CA THR A 119 14.26 5.43 4.51
C THR A 119 15.14 6.68 4.48
N VAL A 120 16.43 6.56 4.83
CA VAL A 120 17.36 7.70 4.76
C VAL A 120 17.27 8.39 3.40
N GLU A 121 16.96 7.59 2.36
CA GLU A 121 16.63 8.03 1.01
C GLU A 121 15.37 8.91 0.92
N GLU A 122 14.22 8.51 1.48
CA GLU A 122 13.02 9.36 1.53
C GLU A 122 13.26 10.65 2.32
N ALA A 123 13.94 10.56 3.46
CA ALA A 123 14.30 11.74 4.25
C ALA A 123 15.22 12.67 3.43
N PHE A 124 16.16 12.11 2.67
CA PHE A 124 17.03 12.85 1.77
C PHE A 124 16.24 13.53 0.64
N TYR A 125 15.30 12.85 -0.01
CA TYR A 125 14.46 13.44 -1.05
C TYR A 125 13.58 14.57 -0.50
N VAL A 126 13.01 14.42 0.69
CA VAL A 126 12.23 15.48 1.34
C VAL A 126 13.12 16.69 1.66
N ILE A 127 14.31 16.48 2.23
CA ILE A 127 15.28 17.56 2.50
C ILE A 127 15.71 18.25 1.19
N LEU A 128 15.97 17.48 0.14
CA LEU A 128 16.36 18.00 -1.17
C LEU A 128 15.23 18.84 -1.79
N ALA A 129 14.00 18.35 -1.73
CA ALA A 129 12.81 19.05 -2.24
C ALA A 129 12.59 20.38 -1.51
N TRP A 130 12.69 20.38 -0.18
CA TRP A 130 12.60 21.61 0.62
C TRP A 130 13.75 22.58 0.34
N SER A 131 14.96 22.08 0.15
CA SER A 131 16.12 22.91 -0.20
C SER A 131 15.96 23.58 -1.58
N LEU A 132 15.47 22.84 -2.57
CA LEU A 132 15.17 23.36 -3.90
C LEU A 132 14.03 24.39 -3.87
N PHE A 133 12.97 24.11 -3.10
CA PHE A 133 11.85 25.04 -2.94
C PHE A 133 12.29 26.36 -2.29
N LEU A 134 13.07 26.31 -1.20
CA LEU A 134 13.62 27.50 -0.56
C LEU A 134 14.60 28.25 -1.48
N GLY A 135 15.44 27.53 -2.22
CA GLY A 135 16.33 28.13 -3.22
C GLY A 135 15.57 28.84 -4.34
N PHE A 136 14.46 28.25 -4.80
CA PHE A 136 13.58 28.86 -5.80
C PHE A 136 12.95 30.15 -5.26
N ILE A 137 12.41 30.14 -4.04
CA ILE A 137 11.87 31.35 -3.39
C ILE A 137 12.94 32.44 -3.33
N PHE A 138 14.16 32.10 -2.88
CA PHE A 138 15.25 33.07 -2.72
C PHE A 138 15.74 33.65 -4.05
N ALA A 139 15.76 32.84 -5.12
CA ALA A 139 16.07 33.31 -6.46
C ALA A 139 14.98 34.23 -7.01
N PHE A 140 13.71 33.89 -6.79
CA PHE A 140 12.57 34.70 -7.22
C PHE A 140 12.51 36.03 -6.49
N SER A 141 12.75 36.07 -5.18
CA SER A 141 12.80 37.32 -4.42
C SER A 141 13.96 38.22 -4.86
N ASN A 142 15.16 37.67 -5.11
CA ASN A 142 16.28 38.45 -5.65
C ASN A 142 16.01 39.02 -7.05
N ILE A 143 15.37 38.24 -7.93
CA ILE A 143 14.99 38.73 -9.27
C ILE A 143 13.92 39.81 -9.15
N GLY A 144 12.94 39.61 -8.27
CA GLY A 144 11.89 40.60 -7.99
C GLY A 144 12.46 41.92 -7.50
N GLU A 145 13.39 41.89 -6.55
CA GLU A 145 14.08 43.10 -6.05
C GLU A 145 14.86 43.81 -7.15
N ARG A 146 15.64 43.07 -7.98
CA ARG A 146 16.39 43.68 -9.08
C ARG A 146 15.51 44.29 -10.17
N VAL A 147 14.41 43.65 -10.51
CA VAL A 147 13.44 44.17 -11.50
C VAL A 147 12.75 45.41 -10.94
N TRP A 148 12.39 45.39 -9.66
CA TRP A 148 11.75 46.50 -8.98
C TRP A 148 12.68 47.72 -8.84
N ASP A 149 13.95 47.51 -8.52
CA ASP A 149 14.97 48.56 -8.50
C ASP A 149 15.22 49.15 -9.90
N TRP A 150 15.16 48.33 -10.95
CA TRP A 150 15.24 48.81 -12.34
C TRP A 150 14.02 49.65 -12.75
N LEU A 151 12.81 49.28 -12.30
CA LEU A 151 11.58 50.04 -12.59
C LEU A 151 11.48 51.38 -11.84
N ARG A 152 12.27 51.57 -10.78
CA ARG A 152 12.33 52.84 -10.04
C ARG A 152 13.37 53.83 -10.57
N GLN A 153 14.27 53.40 -11.45
CA GLN A 153 15.22 54.27 -12.15
C GLN A 153 14.55 54.96 -13.34
#